data_AF-A0A4R3E1R9-F1
#
_entry.id   AF-A0A4R3E1R9-F1
#
_cell.length_a   1.000
_cell.length_b   1.000
_cell.length_c   1.000
_cell.angle_alpha   90.00
_cell.angle_beta   90.00
_cell.angle_gamma   90.00
#
_symmetry.space_group_name_H-M   'P 1'
#
loop_
_entity.id
_entity.type
_entity.pdbx_description
1 polymer ?
#
loop_
_entity_poly.entity_id
_entity_poly.type
_entity_poly.pdbx_seq_one_letter_code
_entity_poly.pdbx_strand_id
1 'polypeptide(L)'
;MRQYTTGAVHVAVTIIKQQDQAKRIRVTKRIKREWAPLFVELVKRREMGVIQPEKGVPPRLLFGLTPSGVSQAILKLTSEVTGEGWSPTDLRHTAAQRLADGGISHVGLTEFMGHSSDRIANVYFDASPSQAKHINDALAISPIYKNVAKIATTRTIDKEMLLGLPAEKQIGGVPHGIPIAGIGGCNLGQNLCMKNPVLACYTCSQFMPLNDPEIHQEVVDSLRPVVTEFAAASRNNQQSPAYAQLKSTLDAARRVAEELKSDREDEG
;
A
#
# COMPACT_ATOMS: atom_id res chain seq x y z
N MET A 1 23.42 -11.58 -28.34
CA MET A 1 22.00 -11.86 -28.06
C MET A 1 21.71 -13.27 -28.50
N ARG A 2 20.78 -13.98 -27.86
CA ARG A 2 20.31 -15.30 -28.30
C ARG A 2 18.80 -15.27 -28.44
N GLN A 3 18.31 -15.62 -29.62
CA GLN A 3 16.89 -15.84 -29.90
C GLN A 3 16.62 -17.35 -29.83
N TYR A 4 15.51 -17.72 -29.19
CA TYR A 4 15.05 -19.10 -29.10
C TYR A 4 13.86 -19.32 -30.04
N THR A 5 13.64 -20.58 -30.43
CA THR A 5 12.50 -20.99 -31.26
C THR A 5 11.14 -20.62 -30.64
N THR A 6 11.08 -20.47 -29.32
CA THR A 6 9.92 -20.01 -28.56
C THR A 6 9.63 -18.51 -28.68
N GLY A 7 10.45 -17.76 -29.41
CA GLY A 7 10.38 -16.30 -29.48
C GLY A 7 10.99 -15.57 -28.28
N ALA A 8 11.54 -16.29 -27.30
CA ALA A 8 12.28 -15.69 -26.19
C ALA A 8 13.60 -15.07 -26.68
N VAL A 9 13.93 -13.88 -26.17
CA VAL A 9 15.19 -13.18 -26.46
C VAL A 9 15.97 -12.99 -25.17
N HIS A 10 17.22 -13.46 -25.17
CA HIS A 10 18.15 -13.26 -24.08
C HIS A 10 19.31 -12.36 -24.51
N VAL A 11 19.64 -11.38 -23.68
CA VAL A 11 20.79 -10.49 -23.87
C VAL A 11 21.79 -10.73 -22.75
N ALA A 12 23.06 -10.85 -23.13
CA ALA A 12 24.15 -10.95 -22.17
C ALA A 12 24.77 -9.55 -21.99
N VAL A 13 24.82 -9.09 -20.76
CA VAL A 13 25.41 -7.81 -20.37
C VAL A 13 26.65 -8.11 -19.51
N THR A 14 27.73 -7.38 -19.75
CA THR A 14 28.93 -7.44 -18.91
C THR A 14 28.90 -6.25 -17.97
N ILE A 15 28.85 -6.53 -16.68
CA ILE A 15 29.00 -5.52 -15.63
C ILE A 15 30.46 -5.49 -15.23
N ILE A 16 31.08 -4.32 -15.34
CA ILE A 16 32.44 -4.04 -14.88
C ILE A 16 32.30 -3.13 -13.68
N LYS A 17 32.80 -3.56 -12.51
CA LYS A 17 32.79 -2.70 -11.32
C LYS A 17 33.93 -1.70 -11.39
N GLN A 18 33.65 -0.43 -11.07
CA GLN A 18 34.68 0.61 -11.01
C GLN A 18 35.78 0.30 -9.97
N GLN A 19 35.42 -0.31 -8.84
CA GLN A 19 36.36 -0.64 -7.75
C GLN A 19 37.22 -1.88 -8.02
N ASP A 20 36.81 -2.74 -8.95
CA ASP A 20 37.53 -3.98 -9.27
C ASP A 20 37.33 -4.30 -10.75
N GLN A 21 38.14 -3.65 -11.59
CA GLN A 21 38.05 -3.79 -13.06
C GLN A 21 38.35 -5.22 -13.54
N ALA A 22 38.95 -6.07 -12.70
CA ALA A 22 39.22 -7.47 -13.00
C ALA A 22 37.96 -8.34 -12.89
N LYS A 23 37.01 -8.00 -12.01
CA LYS A 23 35.73 -8.72 -11.89
C LYS A 23 34.75 -8.30 -12.98
N ARG A 24 34.78 -9.04 -14.09
CA ARG A 24 33.77 -8.98 -15.16
C ARG A 24 32.65 -9.96 -14.87
N ILE A 25 31.52 -9.45 -14.39
CA ILE A 25 30.34 -10.28 -14.14
C ILE A 25 29.51 -10.29 -15.42
N ARG A 26 29.34 -11.47 -16.01
CA ARG A 26 28.45 -11.65 -17.17
C ARG A 26 27.07 -12.05 -16.67
N VAL A 27 26.08 -11.20 -16.91
CA VAL A 27 24.69 -11.45 -16.53
C VAL A 27 23.87 -11.66 -17.79
N THR A 28 23.08 -12.73 -17.82
CA THR A 28 22.11 -12.97 -18.90
C THR A 28 20.75 -12.53 -18.41
N LYS A 29 20.12 -11.60 -19.14
CA LYS A 29 18.78 -11.11 -18.84
C LYS A 29 17.83 -11.49 -19.96
N ARG A 30 16.63 -11.93 -19.59
CA ARG A 30 15.54 -12.18 -20.53
C ARG A 30 14.84 -10.88 -20.86
N ILE A 31 14.70 -10.59 -22.15
CA ILE A 31 13.90 -9.47 -22.63
C ILE A 31 12.43 -9.85 -22.49
N LYS A 32 11.62 -8.91 -21.99
CA LYS A 32 10.17 -9.06 -21.92
C LYS A 32 9.61 -9.38 -23.31
N ARG A 33 8.59 -10.24 -23.37
CA ARG A 33 8.15 -10.87 -24.63
C ARG A 33 7.68 -9.82 -25.65
N GLU A 34 7.01 -8.79 -25.17
CA GLU A 34 6.49 -7.66 -25.96
C GLU A 34 7.61 -6.79 -26.58
N TRP A 35 8.81 -6.77 -25.99
CA TRP A 35 9.95 -6.03 -26.52
C TRP A 35 10.83 -6.89 -27.45
N ALA A 36 10.66 -8.21 -27.45
CA ALA A 36 11.48 -9.13 -28.24
C ALA A 36 11.51 -8.80 -29.75
N PRO A 37 10.39 -8.43 -30.42
CA PRO A 37 10.41 -8.11 -31.85
C PRO A 37 11.37 -6.96 -32.21
N LEU A 38 11.50 -5.94 -31.36
CA LEU A 38 12.39 -4.80 -31.59
C LEU A 38 13.87 -5.22 -31.58
N PHE A 39 14.24 -6.12 -30.67
CA PHE A 39 15.60 -6.65 -30.60
C PHE A 39 15.93 -7.56 -31.78
N VAL A 40 14.97 -8.38 -32.22
CA VAL A 40 15.14 -9.24 -33.41
C VAL A 40 15.36 -8.38 -34.66
N GLU A 41 14.52 -7.36 -34.85
CA GLU A 41 14.64 -6.46 -35.99
C GLU A 41 15.96 -5.66 -35.97
N LEU A 42 16.40 -5.20 -34.79
CA LEU A 42 17.69 -4.53 -34.62
C LEU A 42 18.86 -5.41 -35.08
N VAL A 43 18.88 -6.68 -34.68
CA VAL A 43 19.92 -7.63 -35.10
C VAL A 43 19.89 -7.85 -36.60
N LYS A 44 18.70 -8.07 -37.17
CA LYS A 44 18.53 -8.27 -38.62
C LYS A 44 19.07 -7.08 -39.42
N ARG A 45 18.73 -5.84 -39.04
CA ARG A 45 19.24 -4.63 -39.71
C ARG A 45 20.75 -4.47 -39.60
N ARG A 46 21.34 -4.94 -38.49
CA ARG A 46 22.78 -4.92 -38.28
C ARG A 46 23.51 -5.95 -39.14
N GLU A 47 22.96 -7.16 -39.26
CA GLU A 47 23.49 -8.22 -40.14
C GLU A 47 23.40 -7.82 -41.61
N MET A 48 22.35 -7.09 -41.99
CA MET A 48 22.19 -6.51 -43.33
C MET A 48 23.07 -5.27 -43.58
N GLY A 49 23.84 -4.82 -42.60
CA GLY A 49 24.72 -3.64 -42.73
C GLY A 49 23.99 -2.29 -42.80
N VAL A 50 22.67 -2.26 -42.55
CA VAL A 50 21.86 -1.03 -42.55
C VAL A 50 22.24 -0.14 -41.36
N ILE A 51 22.57 -0.74 -40.22
CA ILE A 51 23.07 -0.05 -39.03
C ILE A 51 24.55 -0.33 -38.89
N GLN A 52 25.37 0.67 -39.22
CA GLN A 52 26.82 0.57 -39.06
C GLN A 52 27.23 0.98 -37.64
N PRO A 53 28.10 0.19 -36.98
CA PRO A 53 28.64 0.57 -35.69
C PRO A 53 29.57 1.78 -35.82
N GLU A 54 29.59 2.63 -34.80
CA GLU A 54 30.57 3.70 -34.66
C GLU A 54 32.01 3.13 -34.68
N LYS A 55 32.94 3.95 -35.18
CA LYS A 55 34.35 3.58 -35.26
C LYS A 55 34.89 3.22 -33.87
N GLY A 56 35.52 2.05 -33.75
CA GLY A 56 36.11 1.58 -32.50
C GLY A 56 35.14 0.80 -31.59
N VAL A 57 33.88 0.62 -31.98
CA VAL A 57 32.92 -0.20 -31.23
C VAL A 57 33.11 -1.69 -31.54
N PRO A 58 33.34 -2.56 -30.53
CA PRO A 58 33.45 -4.00 -30.77
C PRO A 58 32.18 -4.60 -31.38
N PRO A 59 32.29 -5.52 -32.37
CA PRO A 59 31.12 -6.17 -33.00
C PRO A 59 30.18 -6.87 -32.01
N ARG A 60 30.68 -7.29 -30.85
CA ARG A 60 29.87 -7.93 -29.80
C ARG A 60 28.84 -7.01 -29.13
N LEU A 61 28.98 -5.68 -29.22
CA LEU A 61 28.04 -4.73 -28.61
C LEU A 61 26.84 -4.53 -29.52
N LEU A 62 25.65 -4.75 -28.97
CA LEU A 62 24.41 -4.84 -29.76
C LEU A 62 24.05 -3.53 -30.48
N PHE A 63 24.19 -2.40 -29.79
CA PHE A 63 23.76 -1.10 -30.31
C PHE A 63 24.75 -0.46 -31.28
N GLY A 64 25.98 -0.96 -31.38
CA GLY A 64 26.99 -0.37 -32.26
C GLY A 64 27.42 1.05 -31.88
N LEU A 65 27.09 1.54 -30.68
CA LEU A 65 27.42 2.88 -30.21
C LEU A 65 28.50 2.84 -29.14
N THR A 66 29.33 3.88 -29.10
CA THR A 66 30.21 4.20 -27.96
C THR A 66 29.38 4.66 -26.76
N PRO A 67 29.92 4.64 -25.52
CA PRO A 67 29.21 5.18 -24.37
C PRO A 67 28.75 6.63 -24.56
N SER A 68 29.59 7.47 -25.17
CA SER A 68 29.23 8.84 -25.55
C SER A 68 28.15 8.89 -26.62
N GLY A 69 28.21 8.03 -27.64
CA GLY A 69 27.20 7.93 -28.69
C GLY A 69 25.82 7.54 -28.14
N VAL A 70 25.79 6.60 -27.18
CA VAL A 70 24.56 6.25 -26.45
C VAL A 70 24.00 7.45 -25.69
N SER A 71 24.84 8.16 -24.92
CA SER A 71 24.38 9.33 -24.17
C SER A 71 23.82 10.42 -25.08
N GLN A 72 24.48 10.72 -26.19
CA GLN A 72 24.03 11.72 -27.15
C GLN A 72 22.71 11.30 -27.84
N ALA A 73 22.60 10.03 -28.24
CA ALA A 73 21.38 9.51 -28.85
C ALA A 73 20.18 9.60 -27.90
N ILE A 74 20.38 9.27 -26.61
CA ILE A 74 19.33 9.38 -25.59
C ILE A 74 18.96 10.84 -25.34
N LEU A 75 19.95 11.71 -25.10
CA LEU A 75 19.72 13.13 -24.86
C LEU A 75 18.92 13.77 -25.99
N LYS A 76 19.35 13.54 -27.24
CA LYS A 76 18.67 14.07 -28.43
C LYS A 76 17.22 13.57 -28.50
N LEU A 77 17.00 12.26 -28.41
CA LEU A 77 15.66 11.67 -28.51
C LEU A 77 14.73 12.19 -27.41
N THR A 78 15.22 12.26 -26.18
CA THR A 78 14.42 12.77 -25.06
C THR A 78 14.09 14.25 -25.24
N SER A 79 15.03 15.07 -25.72
CA SER A 79 14.77 16.47 -26.04
C SER A 79 13.71 16.63 -27.12
N GLU A 80 13.72 15.78 -28.15
CA GLU A 80 12.71 15.78 -29.21
C GLU A 80 11.33 15.37 -28.71
N VAL A 81 11.25 14.40 -27.80
CA VAL A 81 9.97 13.83 -27.32
C VAL A 81 9.37 14.62 -26.16
N THR A 82 10.20 15.10 -25.23
CA THR A 82 9.74 15.71 -23.97
C THR A 82 10.05 17.20 -23.87
N GLY A 83 10.76 17.77 -24.85
CA GLY A 83 11.20 19.18 -24.83
C GLY A 83 12.44 19.44 -23.97
N GLU A 84 12.99 18.42 -23.31
CA GLU A 84 14.16 18.53 -22.43
C GLU A 84 15.06 17.31 -22.62
N GLY A 85 16.38 17.52 -22.63
CA GLY A 85 17.35 16.43 -22.78
C GLY A 85 17.64 15.73 -21.45
N TRP A 86 17.41 14.42 -21.39
CA TRP A 86 17.69 13.59 -20.23
C TRP A 86 18.89 12.68 -20.50
N SER A 87 19.83 12.63 -19.57
CA SER A 87 20.98 11.73 -19.69
C SER A 87 20.61 10.29 -19.34
N PRO A 88 21.41 9.28 -19.75
CA PRO A 88 21.19 7.90 -19.32
C PRO A 88 21.22 7.73 -17.80
N THR A 89 21.99 8.58 -17.10
CA THR A 89 22.09 8.59 -15.64
C THR A 89 20.78 9.09 -15.02
N ASP A 90 20.18 10.15 -15.56
CA ASP A 90 18.91 10.68 -15.08
C ASP A 90 17.80 9.64 -15.22
N LEU A 91 17.69 9.04 -16.41
CA LEU A 91 16.72 7.97 -16.66
C LEU A 91 16.90 6.78 -15.71
N ARG A 92 18.16 6.43 -15.39
CA ARG A 92 18.46 5.37 -14.42
C ARG A 92 18.00 5.74 -13.01
N HIS A 93 18.26 6.96 -12.56
CA HIS A 93 17.82 7.45 -11.25
C HIS A 93 16.30 7.53 -11.17
N THR A 94 15.62 8.03 -12.22
CA THR A 94 14.15 8.06 -12.27
C THR A 94 13.55 6.66 -12.26
N ALA A 95 14.13 5.72 -13.00
CA ALA A 95 13.66 4.33 -12.99
C ALA A 95 13.86 3.68 -11.60
N ALA A 96 15.00 3.92 -10.95
CA ALA A 96 15.26 3.44 -9.59
C ALA A 96 14.26 4.05 -8.58
N GLN A 97 14.01 5.35 -8.65
CA GLN A 97 13.02 6.01 -7.79
C GLN A 97 11.61 5.43 -7.99
N ARG A 98 11.17 5.25 -9.24
CA ARG A 98 9.86 4.64 -9.54
C ARG A 98 9.72 3.22 -9.00
N LEU A 99 10.80 2.43 -9.03
CA LEU A 99 10.80 1.09 -8.44
C LEU A 99 10.70 1.14 -6.91
N ALA A 100 11.41 2.07 -6.27
CA ALA A 100 11.31 2.30 -4.82
C ALA A 100 9.90 2.74 -4.41
N ASP A 101 9.32 3.71 -5.13
CA ASP A 101 7.95 4.19 -4.91
C ASP A 101 6.92 3.07 -5.11
N GLY A 102 7.18 2.16 -6.05
CA GLY A 102 6.40 0.95 -6.31
C GLY A 102 6.63 -0.20 -5.33
N GLY A 103 7.47 -0.02 -4.30
CA GLY A 103 7.66 -0.97 -3.21
C GLY A 103 8.53 -2.18 -3.55
N ILE A 104 9.47 -2.08 -4.51
CA ILE A 104 10.48 -3.13 -4.72
C ILE A 104 11.28 -3.38 -3.43
N SER A 105 11.86 -4.56 -3.25
CA SER A 105 12.77 -4.82 -2.12
C SER A 105 14.11 -4.09 -2.30
N HIS A 106 14.81 -3.82 -1.19
CA HIS A 106 16.17 -3.24 -1.19
C HIS A 106 17.14 -4.08 -2.03
N VAL A 107 17.08 -5.40 -1.89
CA VAL A 107 17.87 -6.35 -2.69
C VAL A 107 17.55 -6.22 -4.17
N GLY A 108 16.26 -6.13 -4.53
CA GLY A 108 15.82 -5.96 -5.91
C GLY A 108 16.27 -4.62 -6.51
N LEU A 109 16.21 -3.53 -5.74
CA LEU A 109 16.67 -2.22 -6.19
C LEU A 109 18.19 -2.17 -6.35
N THR A 110 18.94 -2.77 -5.42
CA THR A 110 20.40 -2.91 -5.50
C THR A 110 20.82 -3.75 -6.69
N GLU A 111 20.10 -4.85 -6.98
CA GLU A 111 20.33 -5.67 -8.18
C GLU A 111 20.04 -4.86 -9.46
N PHE A 112 18.93 -4.12 -9.51
CA PHE A 112 18.59 -3.24 -10.63
C PHE A 112 19.68 -2.18 -10.86
N MET A 113 20.17 -1.57 -9.78
CA MET A 113 21.26 -0.60 -9.80
C MET A 113 22.63 -1.24 -10.06
N GLY A 114 22.75 -2.57 -10.08
CA GLY A 114 24.02 -3.27 -10.30
C GLY A 114 25.07 -2.98 -9.21
N HIS A 115 24.63 -2.57 -8.03
CA HIS A 115 25.50 -2.28 -6.89
C HIS A 115 25.68 -3.55 -6.03
N SER A 116 26.77 -3.65 -5.26
CA SER A 116 26.95 -4.73 -4.29
C SER A 116 26.52 -4.37 -2.87
N SER A 117 26.27 -3.10 -2.60
CA SER A 117 25.80 -2.64 -1.30
C SER A 117 24.36 -2.19 -1.40
N ASP A 118 23.58 -2.67 -0.45
CA ASP A 118 22.23 -2.25 -0.07
C ASP A 118 22.15 -0.78 0.34
N ARG A 119 23.22 -0.20 0.89
CA ARG A 119 23.23 1.21 1.38
C ARG A 119 22.84 2.23 0.31
N ILE A 120 23.08 1.96 -0.96
CA ILE A 120 22.71 2.88 -2.05
C ILE A 120 21.20 2.81 -2.36
N ALA A 121 20.54 1.71 -2.03
CA ALA A 121 19.08 1.62 -2.14
C ALA A 121 18.39 2.60 -1.18
N ASN A 122 18.94 2.79 0.03
CA ASN A 122 18.38 3.69 1.06
C ASN A 122 18.14 5.11 0.53
N VAL A 123 19.04 5.64 -0.32
CA VAL A 123 18.88 6.98 -0.91
C VAL A 123 17.55 7.13 -1.65
N TYR A 124 17.06 6.08 -2.31
CA TYR A 124 15.78 6.09 -3.02
C TYR A 124 14.59 5.81 -2.11
N PHE A 125 14.76 4.99 -1.07
CA PHE A 125 13.71 4.72 -0.08
C PHE A 125 13.47 5.95 0.81
N ASP A 126 14.53 6.62 1.26
CA ASP A 126 14.46 7.84 2.07
C ASP A 126 13.85 9.00 1.28
N ALA A 127 14.12 9.08 -0.02
CA ALA A 127 13.54 10.06 -0.92
C ALA A 127 12.11 9.73 -1.35
N SER A 128 11.61 8.52 -1.11
CA SER A 128 10.30 8.07 -1.57
C SER A 128 9.18 8.63 -0.66
N PRO A 129 8.27 9.48 -1.17
CA PRO A 129 7.18 10.01 -0.38
C PRO A 129 6.17 8.94 0.06
N SER A 130 6.03 7.86 -0.71
CA SER A 130 5.15 6.73 -0.35
C SER A 130 5.72 5.93 0.83
N GLN A 131 7.05 5.77 0.90
CA GLN A 131 7.71 5.16 2.05
C GLN A 131 7.79 6.10 3.24
N ALA A 132 8.05 7.40 3.03
CA ALA A 132 7.93 8.39 4.10
C ALA A 132 6.50 8.41 4.67
N LYS A 133 5.47 8.25 3.82
CA LYS A 133 4.09 8.07 4.26
C LYS A 133 3.92 6.77 5.07
N HIS A 134 4.38 5.62 4.57
CA HIS A 134 4.30 4.35 5.31
C HIS A 134 5.11 4.33 6.61
N ILE A 135 6.26 4.99 6.65
CA ILE A 135 7.10 5.16 7.84
C ILE A 135 6.43 6.15 8.79
N ASN A 136 5.83 7.23 8.31
CA ASN A 136 5.04 8.15 9.14
C ASN A 136 3.75 7.47 9.67
N ASP A 137 3.14 6.59 8.88
CA ASP A 137 2.01 5.75 9.27
C ASP A 137 2.45 4.71 10.33
N ALA A 138 3.66 4.16 10.22
CA ALA A 138 4.23 3.19 11.16
C ALA A 138 4.82 3.84 12.44
N LEU A 139 5.31 5.07 12.35
CA LEU A 139 5.93 5.82 13.45
C LEU A 139 4.95 6.79 14.15
N ALA A 140 3.70 6.89 13.68
CA ALA A 140 2.66 7.76 14.22
C ALA A 140 3.06 9.25 14.35
N ILE A 141 3.96 9.75 13.48
CA ILE A 141 4.53 11.11 13.56
C ILE A 141 3.53 12.19 13.12
N SER A 142 2.47 11.83 12.39
CA SER A 142 1.39 12.77 12.04
C SER A 142 0.52 13.11 13.26
N PRO A 143 0.09 14.38 13.45
CA PRO A 143 -0.86 14.76 14.51
C PRO A 143 -2.17 13.97 14.45
N ILE A 144 -2.61 13.58 13.23
CA ILE A 144 -3.77 12.71 13.03
C ILE A 144 -3.51 11.31 13.59
N TYR A 145 -2.27 10.81 13.49
CA TYR A 145 -1.89 9.47 13.94
C TYR A 145 -1.40 9.41 15.39
N LYS A 146 -0.95 10.49 16.02
CA LYS A 146 -0.88 10.56 17.49
C LYS A 146 -2.25 10.26 18.11
N ASN A 147 -3.32 10.74 17.46
CA ASN A 147 -4.68 10.47 17.88
C ASN A 147 -5.10 9.02 17.55
N VAL A 148 -4.67 8.45 16.40
CA VAL A 148 -4.89 7.02 16.09
C VAL A 148 -4.09 6.07 16.99
N ALA A 149 -2.89 6.44 17.44
CA ALA A 149 -2.12 5.68 18.42
C ALA A 149 -2.80 5.73 19.80
N LYS A 150 -3.42 6.86 20.15
CA LYS A 150 -4.30 6.97 21.33
C LYS A 150 -5.47 6.00 21.21
N ILE A 151 -6.15 5.95 20.05
CA ILE A 151 -7.18 4.94 19.75
C ILE A 151 -6.63 3.51 19.77
N ALA A 152 -5.41 3.24 19.32
CA ALA A 152 -4.86 1.89 19.39
C ALA A 152 -4.59 1.43 20.83
N THR A 153 -4.37 2.39 21.74
CA THR A 153 -4.06 2.15 23.15
C THR A 153 -5.31 2.15 24.04
N THR A 154 -6.26 3.07 23.81
CA THR A 154 -7.51 3.19 24.57
C THR A 154 -8.72 2.58 23.86
N ARG A 155 -8.60 2.21 22.58
CA ARG A 155 -9.69 1.78 21.68
C ARG A 155 -10.83 2.79 21.53
N THR A 156 -10.68 4.02 22.01
CA THR A 156 -11.77 5.00 22.09
C THR A 156 -11.42 6.31 21.39
N ILE A 157 -12.44 7.03 20.94
CA ILE A 157 -12.33 8.39 20.36
C ILE A 157 -13.04 9.40 21.24
N ASP A 158 -12.60 10.65 21.26
CA ASP A 158 -13.34 11.75 21.89
C ASP A 158 -14.36 12.39 20.92
N LYS A 159 -15.19 13.28 21.46
CA LYS A 159 -16.27 13.93 20.71
C LYS A 159 -15.75 14.84 19.60
N GLU A 160 -14.63 15.53 19.84
CA GLU A 160 -14.00 16.38 18.83
C GLU A 160 -13.51 15.55 17.64
N MET A 161 -12.88 14.41 17.92
CA MET A 161 -12.40 13.48 16.90
C MET A 161 -13.56 12.87 16.12
N LEU A 162 -14.65 12.47 16.78
CA LEU A 162 -15.83 11.94 16.09
C LEU A 162 -16.42 12.95 15.10
N LEU A 163 -16.54 14.22 15.50
CA LEU A 163 -17.06 15.28 14.63
C LEU A 163 -16.10 15.64 13.48
N GLY A 164 -14.79 15.46 13.69
CA GLY A 164 -13.76 15.65 12.66
C GLY A 164 -13.66 14.50 11.65
N LEU A 165 -14.28 13.35 11.92
CA LEU A 165 -14.29 12.23 10.97
C LEU A 165 -15.20 12.55 9.77
N PRO A 166 -14.83 12.12 8.55
CA PRO A 166 -15.74 12.13 7.41
C PRO A 166 -17.06 11.45 7.76
N ALA A 167 -18.18 11.96 7.26
CA ALA A 167 -19.52 11.42 7.56
C ALA A 167 -19.63 9.90 7.30
N GLU A 168 -18.92 9.41 6.29
CA GLU A 168 -18.84 7.99 5.92
C GLU A 168 -18.24 7.10 7.03
N LYS A 169 -17.41 7.68 7.91
CA LYS A 169 -16.76 6.99 9.02
C LYS A 169 -17.50 7.16 10.34
N GLN A 170 -18.48 8.04 10.41
CA GLN A 170 -19.33 8.19 11.59
C GLN A 170 -20.39 7.08 11.59
N ILE A 171 -20.57 6.43 12.74
CA ILE A 171 -21.51 5.32 12.86
C ILE A 171 -22.90 5.84 13.18
N GLY A 172 -23.87 5.52 12.33
CA GLY A 172 -25.28 5.84 12.54
C GLY A 172 -26.22 4.95 11.73
N GLY A 173 -27.44 4.74 12.24
CA GLY A 173 -28.47 3.93 11.59
C GLY A 173 -29.68 3.70 12.48
N VAL A 174 -30.70 3.00 11.95
CA VAL A 174 -31.98 2.78 12.65
C VAL A 174 -32.29 1.27 12.77
N PRO A 175 -31.50 0.49 13.54
CA PRO A 175 -31.82 -0.92 13.76
C PRO A 175 -33.14 -1.10 14.51
N HIS A 176 -34.03 -1.95 14.00
CA HIS A 176 -35.32 -2.25 14.64
C HIS A 176 -36.17 -1.02 15.00
N GLY A 177 -36.05 0.07 14.23
CA GLY A 177 -36.78 1.32 14.48
C GLY A 177 -36.16 2.23 15.55
N ILE A 178 -35.04 1.84 16.15
CA ILE A 178 -34.33 2.62 17.17
C ILE A 178 -33.25 3.46 16.47
N PRO A 179 -33.32 4.80 16.51
CA PRO A 179 -32.26 5.63 15.97
C PRO A 179 -31.02 5.53 16.87
N ILE A 180 -29.91 5.06 16.29
CA ILE A 180 -28.61 4.98 16.96
C ILE A 180 -27.62 5.79 16.14
N ALA A 181 -27.07 6.86 16.71
CA ALA A 181 -26.05 7.69 16.09
C ALA A 181 -25.08 8.21 17.16
N GLY A 182 -23.87 8.59 16.75
CA GLY A 182 -22.90 9.20 17.66
C GLY A 182 -22.19 8.22 18.59
N ILE A 183 -22.39 6.90 18.42
CA ILE A 183 -21.77 5.88 19.27
C ILE A 183 -20.26 5.67 19.00
N GLY A 184 -19.73 6.28 17.94
CA GLY A 184 -18.33 6.15 17.58
C GLY A 184 -18.06 6.19 16.08
N GLY A 185 -16.81 5.85 15.73
CA GLY A 185 -16.31 5.84 14.36
C GLY A 185 -15.96 4.44 13.85
N CYS A 186 -15.83 4.32 12.53
CA CYS A 186 -15.38 3.10 11.86
C CYS A 186 -14.09 3.37 11.07
N ASN A 187 -13.05 2.55 11.30
CA ASN A 187 -11.78 2.67 10.57
C ASN A 187 -11.94 2.41 9.07
N LEU A 188 -12.81 1.46 8.70
CA LEU A 188 -13.11 1.07 7.32
C LEU A 188 -14.05 2.04 6.60
N GLY A 189 -14.97 2.68 7.33
CA GLY A 189 -16.10 3.43 6.76
C GLY A 189 -17.36 2.58 6.57
N GLN A 190 -18.53 3.18 6.76
CA GLN A 190 -19.85 2.55 6.65
C GLN A 190 -20.19 2.17 5.20
N ASN A 191 -19.74 2.95 4.21
CA ASN A 191 -19.95 2.69 2.79
C ASN A 191 -19.27 1.40 2.28
N LEU A 192 -18.17 0.99 2.91
CA LEU A 192 -17.41 -0.22 2.58
C LEU A 192 -17.71 -1.38 3.53
N CYS A 193 -18.57 -1.17 4.53
CA CYS A 193 -18.85 -2.17 5.55
C CYS A 193 -19.89 -3.18 5.04
N MET A 194 -19.50 -4.45 4.98
CA MET A 194 -20.43 -5.54 4.66
C MET A 194 -21.25 -6.02 5.87
N LYS A 195 -20.98 -5.49 7.07
CA LYS A 195 -21.76 -5.74 8.28
C LYS A 195 -22.78 -4.60 8.43
N ASN A 196 -24.06 -4.88 8.24
CA ASN A 196 -25.13 -3.90 8.43
C ASN A 196 -26.30 -4.65 9.12
N PRO A 197 -26.57 -4.43 10.43
CA PRO A 197 -26.81 -3.12 11.07
C PRO A 197 -25.74 -2.63 12.06
N VAL A 198 -25.87 -1.37 12.52
CA VAL A 198 -25.04 -0.67 13.55
C VAL A 198 -24.73 -1.54 14.78
N LEU A 199 -25.63 -2.45 15.13
CA LEU A 199 -25.48 -3.45 16.19
C LEU A 199 -24.25 -4.35 16.06
N ALA A 200 -23.79 -4.61 14.83
CA ALA A 200 -22.60 -5.40 14.58
C ALA A 200 -21.29 -4.64 14.90
N CYS A 201 -21.35 -3.33 15.16
CA CYS A 201 -20.16 -2.53 15.45
C CYS A 201 -19.53 -2.92 16.79
N TYR A 202 -20.34 -3.18 17.83
CA TYR A 202 -19.84 -3.60 19.14
C TYR A 202 -19.07 -4.93 19.13
N THR A 203 -19.22 -5.73 18.07
CA THR A 203 -18.46 -6.98 17.87
C THR A 203 -17.47 -6.88 16.71
N CYS A 204 -17.23 -5.67 16.19
CA CYS A 204 -16.35 -5.41 15.06
C CYS A 204 -14.98 -4.88 15.53
N SER A 205 -13.90 -5.44 14.99
CA SER A 205 -12.54 -4.99 15.28
C SER A 205 -12.20 -3.60 14.71
N GLN A 206 -13.04 -3.07 13.81
CA GLN A 206 -12.85 -1.76 13.19
C GLN A 206 -13.64 -0.65 13.90
N PHE A 207 -14.34 -0.99 14.98
CA PHE A 207 -15.14 -0.06 15.77
C PHE A 207 -14.24 0.73 16.72
N MET A 208 -14.45 2.05 16.73
CA MET A 208 -13.80 2.99 17.63
C MET A 208 -14.90 3.65 18.47
N PRO A 209 -15.26 3.07 19.64
CA PRO A 209 -16.27 3.64 20.54
C PRO A 209 -15.95 5.07 20.94
N LEU A 210 -16.99 5.90 21.08
CA LEU A 210 -16.86 7.21 21.68
C LEU A 210 -16.56 7.05 23.18
N ASN A 211 -15.64 7.85 23.72
CA ASN A 211 -15.31 7.85 25.14
C ASN A 211 -16.41 8.56 25.96
N ASP A 212 -17.62 8.00 25.91
CA ASP A 212 -18.79 8.47 26.61
C ASP A 212 -19.63 7.25 27.06
N PRO A 213 -19.49 6.81 28.31
CA PRO A 213 -20.20 5.63 28.80
C PRO A 213 -21.73 5.80 28.78
N GLU A 214 -22.25 7.03 28.85
CA GLU A 214 -23.70 7.29 28.87
C GLU A 214 -24.33 6.98 27.52
N ILE A 215 -23.67 7.35 26.41
CA ILE A 215 -24.13 7.04 25.05
C ILE A 215 -24.18 5.53 24.81
N HIS A 216 -23.22 4.77 25.33
CA HIS A 216 -23.22 3.31 25.21
C HIS A 216 -24.28 2.65 26.10
N GLN A 217 -24.54 3.21 27.28
CA GLN A 217 -25.60 2.77 28.17
C GLN A 217 -26.99 3.00 27.56
N GLU A 218 -27.21 4.12 26.88
CA GLU A 218 -28.47 4.41 26.17
C GLU A 218 -28.77 3.36 25.09
N VAL A 219 -27.75 2.90 24.36
CA VAL A 219 -27.90 1.82 23.37
C VAL A 219 -28.29 0.50 24.04
N VAL A 220 -27.68 0.17 25.17
CA VAL A 220 -28.03 -1.03 25.96
C VAL A 220 -29.49 -0.98 26.41
N ASP A 221 -29.92 0.18 26.91
CA ASP A 221 -31.28 0.37 27.42
C ASP A 221 -32.32 0.35 26.30
N SER A 222 -31.98 0.91 25.13
CA SER A 222 -32.82 0.85 23.93
C SER A 222 -32.94 -0.55 23.34
N LEU A 223 -31.88 -1.37 23.41
CA LEU A 223 -31.89 -2.74 22.87
C LEU A 223 -32.54 -3.77 23.79
N ARG A 224 -32.57 -3.51 25.11
CA ARG A 224 -33.09 -4.45 26.10
C ARG A 224 -34.56 -4.85 25.84
N PRO A 225 -35.50 -3.94 25.51
CA PRO A 225 -36.86 -4.31 25.12
C PRO A 225 -36.91 -5.21 23.88
N VAL A 226 -36.12 -4.90 22.84
CA VAL A 226 -36.06 -5.68 21.59
C VAL A 226 -35.57 -7.11 21.85
N VAL A 227 -34.49 -7.28 22.62
CA VAL A 227 -33.98 -8.61 23.00
C VAL A 227 -35.02 -9.39 23.80
N THR A 228 -35.76 -8.71 24.68
CA THR A 228 -36.80 -9.34 25.52
C THR A 228 -38.00 -9.79 24.68
N GLU A 229 -38.42 -9.01 23.69
CA GLU A 229 -39.47 -9.38 22.74
C GLU A 229 -39.07 -10.60 21.90
N PHE A 230 -37.83 -10.63 21.37
CA PHE A 230 -37.31 -11.78 20.65
C PHE A 230 -37.17 -13.03 21.53
N ALA A 231 -36.82 -12.87 22.82
CA ALA A 231 -36.79 -13.97 23.79
C ALA A 231 -38.18 -14.57 24.03
N ALA A 232 -39.19 -13.70 24.22
CA ALA A 232 -40.58 -14.10 24.42
C ALA A 232 -41.16 -14.80 23.18
N ALA A 233 -40.94 -14.23 21.99
CA ALA A 233 -41.39 -14.79 20.71
C ALA A 233 -40.74 -16.14 20.38
N SER A 234 -39.49 -16.34 20.78
CA SER A 234 -38.74 -17.59 20.57
C SER A 234 -39.02 -18.67 21.62
N ARG A 235 -39.94 -18.45 22.58
CA ARG A 235 -40.18 -19.33 23.76
C ARG A 235 -38.87 -19.66 24.53
N ASN A 236 -37.93 -18.72 24.62
CA ASN A 236 -36.59 -18.96 25.17
C ASN A 236 -35.79 -20.09 24.47
N ASN A 237 -36.17 -20.50 23.26
CA ASN A 237 -35.40 -21.49 22.51
C ASN A 237 -34.11 -20.82 22.02
N GLN A 238 -32.98 -21.19 22.62
CA GLN A 238 -31.63 -20.67 22.29
C GLN A 238 -31.20 -20.94 20.83
N GLN A 239 -32.02 -21.64 20.05
CA GLN A 239 -31.76 -21.97 18.65
C GLN A 239 -32.13 -20.87 17.65
N SER A 240 -32.75 -19.75 18.07
CA SER A 240 -33.00 -18.63 17.14
C SER A 240 -31.71 -17.83 16.89
N PRO A 241 -31.14 -17.85 15.66
CA PRO A 241 -29.89 -17.16 15.36
C PRO A 241 -29.98 -15.64 15.57
N ALA A 242 -31.16 -15.06 15.34
CA ALA A 242 -31.42 -13.64 15.54
C ALA A 242 -31.37 -13.24 17.02
N TYR A 243 -31.95 -14.06 17.91
CA TYR A 243 -31.88 -13.82 19.35
C TYR A 243 -30.44 -13.94 19.88
N ALA A 244 -29.70 -14.96 19.44
CA ALA A 244 -28.29 -15.15 19.82
C ALA A 244 -27.41 -13.98 19.37
N GLN A 245 -27.63 -13.47 18.15
CA GLN A 245 -26.92 -12.30 17.64
C GLN A 245 -27.23 -11.04 18.45
N LEU A 246 -28.51 -10.75 18.72
CA LEU A 246 -28.93 -9.58 19.48
C LEU A 246 -28.43 -9.62 20.93
N LYS A 247 -28.47 -10.80 21.56
CA LYS A 247 -27.90 -11.01 22.91
C LYS A 247 -26.40 -10.75 22.93
N SER A 248 -25.66 -11.29 21.95
CA SER A 248 -24.20 -11.08 21.84
C SER A 248 -23.85 -9.61 21.67
N THR A 249 -24.61 -8.87 20.85
CA THR A 249 -24.45 -7.41 20.71
C THR A 249 -24.75 -6.68 22.02
N LEU A 250 -25.84 -7.02 22.71
CA LEU A 250 -26.21 -6.39 23.99
C LEU A 250 -25.10 -6.56 25.03
N ASP A 251 -24.55 -7.77 25.14
CA ASP A 251 -23.45 -8.08 26.05
C ASP A 251 -22.17 -7.31 25.67
N ALA A 252 -21.89 -7.14 24.38
CA ALA A 252 -20.75 -6.38 23.90
C ALA A 252 -20.89 -4.88 24.17
N ALA A 253 -22.09 -4.31 23.96
CA ALA A 253 -22.37 -2.91 24.30
C ALA A 253 -22.27 -2.63 25.80
N ARG A 254 -22.75 -3.58 26.64
CA ARG A 254 -22.59 -3.52 28.10
C ARG A 254 -21.13 -3.52 28.52
N ARG A 255 -20.30 -4.41 27.96
CA ARG A 255 -18.86 -4.46 28.28
C ARG A 255 -18.17 -3.13 27.98
N VAL A 256 -18.42 -2.57 26.80
CA VAL A 256 -17.88 -1.26 26.43
C VAL A 256 -18.34 -0.17 27.40
N ALA A 257 -19.62 -0.12 27.76
CA ALA A 257 -20.12 0.88 28.71
C ALA A 257 -19.47 0.76 30.10
N GLU A 258 -19.23 -0.46 30.60
CA GLU A 258 -18.61 -0.69 31.90
C GLU A 258 -17.09 -0.45 31.89
N GLU A 259 -16.38 -0.86 30.83
CA GLU A 259 -14.94 -0.57 30.64
C GLU A 259 -14.68 0.95 30.64
N LEU A 260 -15.54 1.73 29.97
CA LEU A 260 -15.43 3.19 29.95
C LEU A 260 -15.78 3.85 31.29
N LYS A 261 -16.64 3.22 32.10
CA LYS A 261 -16.91 3.71 33.47
C LYS A 261 -15.73 3.44 34.39
N SER A 262 -15.14 2.25 34.34
CA SER A 262 -13.96 1.92 35.16
C SER A 262 -12.76 2.79 34.81
N ASP A 263 -12.49 3.01 33.53
CA ASP A 263 -11.38 3.86 33.09
C ASP A 263 -11.54 5.32 33.57
N ARG A 264 -12.79 5.80 33.67
CA ARG A 264 -13.09 7.14 34.21
C ARG A 264 -12.94 7.23 35.72
N GLU A 265 -13.18 6.14 36.45
CA GLU A 265 -13.02 6.07 37.91
C GLU A 265 -11.55 5.95 38.32
N ASP A 266 -10.70 5.30 37.49
CA ASP A 266 -9.25 5.15 37.73
C ASP A 266 -8.44 6.42 37.41
N GLU A 267 -8.98 7.34 36.60
CA GLU A 267 -8.37 8.64 36.26
C GLU A 267 -8.75 9.79 37.21
N GLY A 268 -9.66 9.56 38.18
CA GLY A 268 -10.14 10.55 39.16
C GLY A 268 -9.44 10.50 40.51
#